data_AF-A0A9W8BA64-F1
#
_entry.id   AF-A0A9W8BA64-F1
#
_cell.length_a   1.000
_cell.length_b   1.000
_cell.length_c   1.000
_cell.angle_alpha   90.00
_cell.angle_beta   90.00
_cell.angle_gamma   90.00
#
_symmetry.space_group_name_H-M   'P 1'
#
loop_
_entity.id
_entity.type
_entity.pdbx_description
1 polymer ?
#
loop_
_entity_poly.entity_id
_entity_poly.type
_entity_poly.pdbx_seq_one_letter_code
_entity_poly.pdbx_strand_id
1 'polypeptide(L)'
;FVKFKGLGGFKKIVSFGGWGISTDVGTYQHLRNAMLPANVDTVVTNLVNWMNANQLDGLDIDWEYPGAPDIPGIPAGLPSDAPNYLNFLKKLKAKMPAGKSLSIAAPASYWYLKQFPITDMAQQLDYIVYMTYDLHGQWDYGNQWT
;
A
#
# COMPACT_ATOMS: atom_id res chain seq x y z
N PHE A 1 -11.66 -8.48 -15.43
CA PHE A 1 -10.35 -7.90 -15.77
C PHE A 1 -10.18 -7.55 -17.27
N VAL A 2 -10.54 -8.42 -18.23
CA VAL A 2 -10.40 -8.12 -19.69
C VAL A 2 -11.04 -6.80 -20.11
N LYS A 3 -12.28 -6.53 -19.65
CA LYS A 3 -12.97 -5.26 -19.94
C LYS A 3 -12.18 -4.05 -19.49
N PHE A 4 -11.66 -4.05 -18.25
CA PHE A 4 -10.84 -2.96 -17.71
C PHE A 4 -9.59 -2.70 -18.56
N LYS A 5 -8.89 -3.76 -18.98
CA LYS A 5 -7.69 -3.63 -19.82
C LYS A 5 -7.98 -2.97 -21.17
N GLY A 6 -9.17 -3.23 -21.74
CA GLY A 6 -9.62 -2.67 -23.01
C GLY A 6 -10.10 -1.22 -22.95
N LEU A 7 -10.19 -0.62 -21.76
CA LEU A 7 -10.56 0.79 -21.62
C LEU A 7 -9.40 1.71 -22.03
N GLY A 8 -9.75 2.92 -22.49
CA GLY A 8 -8.82 3.95 -22.93
C GLY A 8 -9.37 5.36 -22.63
N GLY A 9 -8.51 6.37 -22.79
CA GLY A 9 -8.81 7.76 -22.45
C GLY A 9 -8.47 8.15 -21.00
N PHE A 10 -7.94 7.22 -20.20
CA PHE A 10 -7.52 7.45 -18.82
C PHE A 10 -6.42 6.47 -18.40
N LYS A 11 -5.72 6.79 -17.30
CA LYS A 11 -4.69 5.93 -16.72
C LYS A 11 -5.32 4.72 -16.03
N LYS A 12 -4.84 3.52 -16.34
CA LYS A 12 -5.25 2.26 -15.71
C LYS A 12 -4.27 1.90 -14.60
N ILE A 13 -4.66 2.19 -13.37
CA ILE A 13 -3.86 1.95 -12.17
C ILE A 13 -4.55 0.87 -11.35
N VAL A 14 -3.79 -0.10 -10.87
CA VAL A 14 -4.31 -1.18 -10.02
C VAL A 14 -3.75 -1.00 -8.61
N SER A 15 -4.65 -0.98 -7.63
CA SER A 15 -4.29 -0.97 -6.22
C SER A 15 -4.16 -2.39 -5.68
N PHE A 16 -3.13 -2.61 -4.86
CA PHE A 16 -2.88 -3.85 -4.14
C PHE A 16 -2.98 -3.59 -2.64
N GLY A 17 -3.94 -4.26 -1.99
CA GLY A 17 -4.16 -4.15 -0.55
C GLY A 17 -5.60 -3.80 -0.23
N GLY A 18 -5.79 -2.68 0.46
CA GLY A 18 -7.01 -2.24 1.11
C GLY A 18 -7.21 -2.89 2.48
N TRP A 19 -8.18 -2.39 3.23
CA TRP A 19 -8.48 -2.80 4.61
C TRP A 19 -8.56 -4.31 4.81
N GLY A 20 -9.39 -5.03 4.05
CA GLY A 20 -9.59 -6.48 4.24
C GLY A 20 -8.31 -7.29 4.03
N ILE A 21 -7.57 -7.04 2.94
CA ILE A 21 -6.29 -7.72 2.70
C ILE A 21 -5.27 -7.40 3.81
N SER A 22 -5.28 -6.18 4.32
CA SER A 22 -4.31 -5.72 5.31
C SER A 22 -4.63 -6.15 6.75
N THR A 23 -5.91 -6.40 7.06
CA THR A 23 -6.39 -6.55 8.45
C THR A 23 -7.13 -7.85 8.75
N ASP A 24 -7.63 -8.59 7.76
CA ASP A 24 -8.32 -9.85 8.02
C ASP A 24 -7.32 -10.93 8.49
N VAL A 25 -7.74 -11.75 9.46
CA VAL A 25 -6.93 -12.84 10.05
C VAL A 25 -6.35 -13.80 9.00
N GLY A 26 -7.04 -13.98 7.88
CA GLY A 26 -6.60 -14.86 6.80
C GLY A 26 -5.57 -14.24 5.85
N THR A 27 -5.42 -12.91 5.82
CA THR A 27 -4.69 -12.21 4.76
C THR A 27 -3.69 -11.15 5.24
N TYR A 28 -3.77 -10.68 6.49
CA TYR A 28 -2.92 -9.61 7.03
C TYR A 28 -1.40 -9.84 6.83
N GLN A 29 -0.99 -11.11 6.77
CA GLN A 29 0.39 -11.53 6.56
C GLN A 29 0.88 -11.32 5.12
N HIS A 30 0.00 -11.14 4.14
CA HIS A 30 0.38 -11.06 2.72
C HIS A 30 1.28 -9.86 2.42
N LEU A 31 0.84 -8.65 2.80
CA LEU A 31 1.65 -7.44 2.58
C LEU A 31 2.87 -7.41 3.50
N ARG A 32 2.72 -7.83 4.77
CA ARG A 32 3.87 -7.98 5.69
C ARG A 32 4.96 -8.85 5.09
N ASN A 33 4.60 -10.04 4.60
CA ASN A 33 5.54 -10.97 3.99
C ASN A 33 6.10 -10.43 2.67
N ALA A 34 5.29 -9.74 1.86
CA ALA A 34 5.73 -9.18 0.60
C ALA A 34 6.85 -8.13 0.76
N MET A 35 6.83 -7.37 1.85
CA MET A 35 7.82 -6.34 2.13
C MET A 35 9.12 -6.89 2.75
N LEU A 36 9.14 -8.13 3.22
CA LEU A 36 10.33 -8.71 3.85
C LEU A 36 11.54 -8.75 2.89
N PRO A 37 12.77 -8.53 3.39
CA PRO A 37 13.99 -8.61 2.57
C PRO A 37 14.13 -9.91 1.77
N ALA A 38 13.66 -11.03 2.33
CA ALA A 38 13.70 -12.34 1.66
C ALA A 38 12.76 -12.44 0.44
N ASN A 39 11.71 -11.61 0.37
CA ASN A 39 10.64 -11.73 -0.63
C ASN A 39 10.57 -10.54 -1.58
N VAL A 40 11.04 -9.36 -1.14
CA VAL A 40 10.85 -8.07 -1.81
C VAL A 40 11.24 -8.09 -3.30
N ASP A 41 12.38 -8.71 -3.64
CA ASP A 41 12.87 -8.73 -5.02
C ASP A 41 11.99 -9.60 -5.94
N THR A 42 11.49 -10.73 -5.42
CA THR A 42 10.57 -11.60 -6.14
C THR A 42 9.24 -10.90 -6.37
N VAL A 43 8.67 -10.27 -5.34
CA VAL A 43 7.39 -9.57 -5.43
C VAL A 43 7.46 -8.39 -6.39
N VAL A 44 8.50 -7.54 -6.26
CA VAL A 44 8.72 -6.40 -7.17
C VAL A 44 8.85 -6.86 -8.62
N THR A 45 9.59 -7.95 -8.87
CA THR A 45 9.71 -8.53 -10.22
C THR A 45 8.35 -8.97 -10.76
N ASN A 46 7.58 -9.69 -9.96
CA ASN A 46 6.28 -10.21 -10.37
C ASN A 46 5.28 -9.09 -10.64
N LEU A 47 5.24 -8.05 -9.80
CA LEU A 47 4.36 -6.89 -9.99
C LEU A 47 4.68 -6.13 -11.27
N VAL A 48 5.96 -5.86 -11.54
CA VAL A 48 6.35 -5.17 -12.78
C VAL A 48 6.03 -6.02 -14.01
N ASN A 49 6.32 -7.31 -13.98
CA ASN A 49 5.99 -8.22 -15.08
C ASN A 49 4.49 -8.28 -15.32
N TRP A 50 3.70 -8.39 -14.25
CA TRP A 50 2.24 -8.42 -14.33
C TRP A 50 1.66 -7.10 -14.84
N MET A 51 2.16 -5.97 -14.36
CA MET A 51 1.77 -4.63 -14.83
C MET A 51 2.01 -4.49 -16.34
N ASN A 52 3.19 -4.90 -16.82
CA ASN A 52 3.56 -4.84 -18.22
C ASN A 52 2.73 -5.78 -19.09
N ALA A 53 2.55 -7.03 -18.66
CA ALA A 53 1.73 -8.02 -19.36
C ALA A 53 0.26 -7.59 -19.52
N ASN A 54 -0.21 -6.71 -18.64
CA ASN A 54 -1.57 -6.19 -18.65
C ASN A 54 -1.69 -4.76 -19.18
N GLN A 55 -0.60 -4.18 -19.68
CA GLN A 55 -0.58 -2.82 -20.25
C GLN A 55 -1.18 -1.77 -19.31
N LEU A 56 -0.84 -1.86 -18.03
CA LEU A 56 -1.29 -0.91 -17.00
C LEU A 56 -0.37 0.30 -16.95
N ASP A 57 -0.89 1.43 -16.48
CA ASP A 57 -0.19 2.72 -16.42
C ASP A 57 0.44 3.02 -15.06
N GLY A 58 0.15 2.18 -14.06
CA GLY A 58 0.76 2.30 -12.76
C GLY A 58 0.24 1.28 -11.76
N LEU A 59 0.86 1.34 -10.59
CA LEU A 59 0.51 0.54 -9.43
C LEU A 59 0.25 1.48 -8.25
N ASP A 60 -0.73 1.11 -7.45
CA ASP A 60 -0.99 1.72 -6.16
C ASP A 60 -0.82 0.65 -5.08
N ILE A 61 -0.20 0.99 -3.95
CA ILE A 61 -0.02 0.06 -2.83
C ILE A 61 -0.79 0.61 -1.64
N ASP A 62 -1.85 -0.06 -1.28
CA ASP A 62 -2.79 0.34 -0.24
C ASP A 62 -2.61 -0.57 0.98
N TRP A 63 -1.50 -0.40 1.71
CA TRP A 63 -1.24 -1.18 2.93
C TRP A 63 -1.76 -0.46 4.16
N GLU A 64 -2.78 -1.04 4.81
CA GLU A 64 -3.47 -0.48 5.98
C GLU A 64 -3.22 -1.25 7.29
N TYR A 65 -2.32 -0.85 8.20
CA TYR A 65 -1.21 0.09 8.00
C TYR A 65 0.10 -0.57 8.49
N PRO A 66 1.25 -0.31 7.84
CA PRO A 66 2.56 -0.76 8.32
C PRO A 66 2.82 -0.26 9.75
N GLY A 67 3.16 -1.15 10.66
CA GLY A 67 3.45 -0.78 12.05
C GLY A 67 2.22 -0.39 12.89
N ALA A 68 1.00 -0.64 12.42
CA ALA A 68 -0.22 -0.38 13.20
C ALA A 68 -0.24 -1.23 14.48
N PRO A 69 -0.34 -0.64 15.68
CA PRO A 69 -0.18 -1.38 16.93
C PRO A 69 -1.46 -2.07 17.41
N ASP A 70 -2.62 -1.68 16.88
CA ASP A 70 -3.91 -1.83 17.56
C ASP A 70 -5.05 -2.36 16.67
N ILE A 71 -4.73 -2.94 15.50
CA ILE A 71 -5.73 -3.58 14.65
C ILE A 71 -6.29 -4.83 15.34
N PRO A 72 -7.61 -4.89 15.66
CA PRO A 72 -8.18 -6.01 16.38
C PRO A 72 -8.08 -7.33 15.60
N GLY A 73 -7.84 -8.43 16.30
CA GLY A 73 -7.86 -9.78 15.71
C GLY A 73 -6.57 -10.22 15.03
N ILE A 74 -5.60 -9.32 14.82
CA ILE A 74 -4.28 -9.65 14.24
C ILE A 74 -3.14 -9.17 15.14
N PRO A 75 -1.92 -9.73 15.00
CA PRO A 75 -0.77 -9.24 15.74
C PRO A 75 -0.45 -7.78 15.42
N ALA A 76 0.09 -7.04 16.39
CA ALA A 76 0.62 -5.70 16.17
C ALA A 76 1.62 -5.67 15.00
N GLY A 77 1.67 -4.55 14.29
CA GLY A 77 2.68 -4.27 13.28
C GLY A 77 4.08 -4.24 13.89
N LEU A 78 5.08 -4.51 13.05
CA LEU A 78 6.47 -4.55 13.48
C LEU A 78 7.18 -3.22 13.22
N PRO A 79 8.17 -2.82 14.04
CA PRO A 79 8.99 -1.64 13.75
C PRO A 79 9.72 -1.71 12.40
N SER A 80 9.92 -2.91 11.86
CA SER A 80 10.52 -3.14 10.55
C SER A 80 9.57 -2.95 9.38
N ASP A 81 8.25 -2.87 9.60
CA ASP A 81 7.25 -2.77 8.53
C ASP A 81 7.47 -1.53 7.66
N ALA A 82 7.62 -0.35 8.26
CA ALA A 82 7.75 0.89 7.51
C ALA A 82 9.09 1.03 6.77
N PRO A 83 10.26 0.68 7.36
CA PRO A 83 11.53 0.62 6.62
C PRO A 83 11.50 -0.40 5.47
N ASN A 84 10.90 -1.57 5.68
CA ASN A 84 10.76 -2.59 4.64
C ASN A 84 9.84 -2.11 3.51
N TYR A 85 8.74 -1.42 3.85
CA TYR A 85 7.85 -0.85 2.85
C TYR A 85 8.53 0.24 2.02
N LEU A 86 9.29 1.15 2.65
CA LEU A 86 10.10 2.13 1.92
C LEU A 86 11.11 1.46 0.98
N ASN A 87 11.79 0.40 1.43
CA ASN A 87 12.71 -0.37 0.59
C ASN A 87 11.98 -1.04 -0.59
N PHE A 88 10.79 -1.59 -0.36
CA PHE A 88 9.93 -2.13 -1.42
C PHE A 88 9.57 -1.04 -2.44
N LEU A 89 9.14 0.14 -2.01
CA LEU A 89 8.78 1.26 -2.92
C LEU A 89 9.97 1.73 -3.75
N LYS A 90 11.16 1.86 -3.14
CA LYS A 90 12.41 2.19 -3.85
C LYS A 90 12.72 1.17 -4.94
N LYS A 91 12.67 -0.13 -4.61
CA LYS A 91 12.92 -1.23 -5.56
C LYS A 91 11.86 -1.28 -6.66
N LEU A 92 10.60 -1.08 -6.31
CA LEU A 92 9.48 -1.07 -7.26
C LEU A 92 9.64 0.07 -8.26
N LYS A 93 9.80 1.32 -7.79
CA LYS A 93 9.99 2.48 -8.66
C LYS A 93 11.21 2.33 -9.57
N ALA A 94 12.33 1.83 -9.04
CA ALA A 94 13.56 1.61 -9.82
C ALA A 94 13.39 0.56 -10.94
N LYS A 95 12.51 -0.43 -10.76
CA LYS A 95 12.26 -1.49 -11.74
C LYS A 95 11.13 -1.15 -12.73
N MET A 96 10.28 -0.18 -12.41
CA MET A 96 9.18 0.23 -13.30
C MET A 96 9.71 0.91 -14.58
N PRO A 97 9.13 0.63 -15.75
CA PRO A 97 9.45 1.35 -16.97
C PRO A 97 9.15 2.86 -16.83
N ALA A 98 9.88 3.68 -17.60
CA ALA A 98 9.61 5.10 -17.67
C ALA A 98 8.15 5.40 -18.06
N GLY A 99 7.56 6.43 -17.45
CA GLY A 99 6.18 6.83 -17.67
C GLY A 99 5.13 6.04 -16.89
N LYS A 100 5.51 4.99 -16.15
CA LYS A 100 4.60 4.29 -15.23
C LYS A 100 4.56 4.98 -13.87
N SER A 101 3.36 5.07 -13.32
CA SER A 101 3.10 5.72 -12.03
C SER A 101 3.11 4.74 -10.86
N LEU A 102 3.63 5.18 -9.72
CA LEU A 102 3.60 4.49 -8.44
C LEU A 102 2.97 5.42 -7.40
N SER A 103 1.97 4.94 -6.69
CA SER A 103 1.34 5.63 -5.56
C SER A 103 1.16 4.71 -4.36
N ILE A 104 0.79 5.32 -3.25
CA ILE A 104 0.28 4.62 -2.08
C ILE A 104 -1.01 5.28 -1.62
N ALA A 105 -1.84 4.53 -0.93
CA ALA A 105 -2.82 5.09 -0.02
C ALA A 105 -2.17 5.33 1.35
N ALA A 106 -2.38 6.52 1.91
CA ALA A 106 -1.83 6.90 3.22
C ALA A 106 -2.95 7.34 4.17
N PRO A 107 -2.89 7.00 5.46
CA PRO A 107 -3.90 7.40 6.43
C PRO A 107 -3.86 8.92 6.66
N ALA A 108 -5.04 9.53 6.83
CA ALA A 108 -5.14 10.90 7.33
C ALA A 108 -4.89 11.00 8.85
N SER A 109 -5.15 9.92 9.59
CA SER A 109 -4.92 9.86 11.03
C SER A 109 -3.41 9.90 11.35
N TYR A 110 -3.00 10.87 12.16
CA TYR A 110 -1.62 10.96 12.65
C TYR A 110 -1.17 9.69 13.39
N TRP A 111 -2.11 9.01 14.07
CA TRP A 111 -1.83 7.80 14.83
C TRP A 111 -1.23 6.68 13.97
N TYR A 112 -1.68 6.56 12.72
CA TYR A 112 -1.19 5.58 11.74
C TYR A 112 -0.15 6.16 10.78
N LEU A 113 -0.19 7.47 10.52
CA LEU A 113 0.76 8.12 9.60
C LEU A 113 2.17 8.25 10.20
N LYS A 114 2.31 8.43 11.52
CA LYS A 114 3.61 8.67 12.19
C LYS A 114 4.64 7.54 12.00
N GLN A 115 4.19 6.37 11.57
CA GLN A 115 5.00 5.18 11.29
C GLN A 115 5.62 5.25 9.89
N PHE A 116 4.99 5.98 8.97
CA PHE A 116 5.44 6.09 7.59
C PHE A 116 6.62 7.08 7.52
N PRO A 117 7.78 6.69 6.97
CA PRO A 117 8.84 7.64 6.59
C PRO A 117 8.39 8.42 5.34
N ILE A 118 7.32 9.21 5.48
CA ILE A 118 6.51 9.73 4.37
C ILE A 118 7.33 10.65 3.45
N THR A 119 8.29 11.40 4.01
CA THR A 119 9.21 12.25 3.26
C THR A 119 10.07 11.44 2.29
N ASP A 120 10.60 10.30 2.73
CA ASP A 120 11.42 9.43 1.89
C ASP A 120 10.56 8.63 0.90
N MET A 121 9.36 8.24 1.31
CA MET A 121 8.38 7.59 0.42
C MET A 121 8.00 8.53 -0.71
N ALA A 122 7.68 9.80 -0.43
CA ALA A 122 7.28 10.78 -1.43
C ALA A 122 8.31 10.97 -2.56
N GLN A 123 9.61 10.76 -2.29
CA GLN A 123 10.66 10.80 -3.31
C GLN A 123 10.57 9.67 -4.34
N GLN A 124 9.86 8.58 -4.03
CA GLN A 124 9.70 7.40 -4.89
C GLN A 124 8.33 7.35 -5.58
N LEU A 125 7.39 8.20 -5.15
CA LEU A 125 6.00 8.16 -5.57
C LEU A 125 5.68 9.31 -6.53
N ASP A 126 4.81 9.04 -7.50
CA ASP A 126 4.29 10.08 -8.39
C ASP A 126 3.18 10.90 -7.72
N TYR A 127 2.44 10.27 -6.79
CA TYR A 127 1.44 10.92 -5.94
C TYR A 127 1.11 10.04 -4.72
N ILE A 128 0.46 10.64 -3.72
CA ILE A 128 -0.06 9.96 -2.52
C ILE A 128 -1.57 10.18 -2.48
N VAL A 129 -2.32 9.10 -2.28
CA VAL A 129 -3.77 9.15 -2.04
C VAL A 129 -3.99 9.21 -0.53
N TYR A 130 -4.20 10.41 0.02
CA TYR A 130 -4.56 10.53 1.43
C TYR A 130 -6.01 10.11 1.64
N MET A 131 -6.22 9.11 2.49
CA MET A 131 -7.54 8.59 2.85
C MET A 131 -8.20 9.48 3.89
N THR A 132 -8.67 10.65 3.44
CA THR A 132 -9.35 11.66 4.27
C THR A 132 -10.85 11.38 4.40
N TYR A 133 -11.17 10.13 4.69
CA TYR A 133 -12.51 9.60 4.92
C TYR A 133 -12.45 8.61 6.08
N ASP A 134 -13.59 8.06 6.49
CA ASP A 134 -13.70 7.14 7.63
C ASP A 134 -13.06 7.67 8.93
N LEU A 135 -13.07 9.00 9.10
CA LEU A 135 -12.56 9.65 10.30
C LEU A 135 -13.41 9.33 11.54
N HIS A 136 -14.70 9.05 11.33
CA HIS A 136 -15.65 8.59 12.33
C HIS A 136 -16.54 7.48 11.77
N GLY A 137 -17.05 6.62 12.65
CA GLY A 137 -17.96 5.54 12.29
C GLY A 137 -18.38 4.74 13.51
N GLN A 138 -19.19 3.70 13.33
CA GLN A 138 -19.74 2.93 14.48
C GLN A 138 -18.67 2.33 15.40
N TRP A 139 -17.45 2.14 14.91
CA TRP A 139 -16.30 1.61 15.66
C TRP A 139 -15.80 2.56 16.76
N ASP A 140 -16.12 3.85 16.71
CA ASP A 140 -15.71 4.83 17.71
C ASP A 140 -16.84 5.21 18.70
N TYR A 141 -17.99 4.56 18.60
CA TYR A 141 -19.13 4.84 19.45
C TYR A 141 -18.77 4.73 20.95
N GLY A 142 -18.90 5.84 21.66
CA GLY A 142 -18.65 5.94 23.10
C GLY A 142 -17.18 6.18 23.49
N ASN A 143 -16.29 6.36 22.52
CA ASN A 143 -14.92 6.81 22.79
C ASN A 143 -14.91 8.33 23.06
N GLN A 144 -14.23 8.76 24.13
CA GLN A 144 -14.23 10.14 24.60
C GLN A 144 -13.21 11.04 23.87
N TRP A 145 -12.33 10.43 23.07
CA TRP A 145 -11.16 11.08 22.48
C TRP A 145 -11.13 10.99 20.95
N THR A 146 -12.15 10.36 20.37
CA THR A 146 -12.45 10.32 18.94
C THR A 146 -13.75 11.06 18.72
#